data_AF-A0A7S0NBH2-F1
#
_entry.id   AF-A0A7S0NBH2-F1
#
_cell.length_a   1.000
_cell.length_b   1.000
_cell.length_c   1.000
_cell.angle_alpha   90.00
_cell.angle_beta   90.00
_cell.angle_gamma   90.00
#
_symmetry.space_group_name_H-M   'P 1'
#
loop_
_entity.id
_entity.type
_entity.pdbx_description
1 polymer ?
#
loop_
_entity_poly.entity_id
_entity_poly.type
_entity_poly.pdbx_seq_one_letter_code
_entity_poly.pdbx_strand_id
1 'polypeptide(L)'
;AGGRIVVNFGARDGIGAGGDTDPAYPLFAAGYGGIAVEGDASYRSALEASLLLPYAVLPVIAMITPDNAVQIIKDARPRGLPIHQVDVFKIDIDGWDCDVLPKVLTAYQPALLLVEYNAKFPPPLLMASVYHPHYDPSRRSHVYG
;
A
#
# COMPACT_ATOMS: atom_id res chain seq x y z
N ALA A 1 -15.59 18.52 5.00
CA ALA A 1 -16.09 17.39 5.79
C ALA A 1 -15.14 16.21 5.57
N GLY A 2 -14.44 15.78 6.62
CA GLY A 2 -13.37 14.79 6.55
C GLY A 2 -13.92 13.39 6.27
N GLY A 3 -13.76 12.93 5.04
CA GLY A 3 -13.99 11.53 4.69
C GLY A 3 -12.92 10.65 5.31
N ARG A 4 -13.23 9.38 5.53
CA ARG A 4 -12.25 8.39 6.01
C ARG A 4 -11.20 8.13 4.92
N ILE A 5 -9.94 8.06 5.31
CA ILE A 5 -8.78 7.93 4.42
C ILE A 5 -8.15 6.55 4.56
N VAL A 6 -7.99 5.88 3.42
CA VAL A 6 -7.23 4.63 3.29
C VAL A 6 -5.92 4.92 2.57
N VAL A 7 -4.82 4.38 3.11
CA VAL A 7 -3.54 4.30 2.41
C VAL A 7 -3.31 2.83 2.09
N ASN A 8 -3.34 2.47 0.81
CA ASN A 8 -3.05 1.12 0.32
C ASN A 8 -1.66 1.10 -0.33
N PHE A 9 -0.68 0.48 0.33
CA PHE A 9 0.65 0.23 -0.21
C PHE A 9 0.75 -1.20 -0.76
N GLY A 10 1.25 -1.31 -1.99
CA GLY A 10 1.25 -2.57 -2.74
C GLY A 10 -0.14 -2.86 -3.31
N ALA A 11 -0.66 -1.90 -4.06
CA ALA A 11 -2.05 -1.93 -4.51
C ALA A 11 -2.29 -2.82 -5.73
N ARG A 12 -1.24 -3.19 -6.48
CA ARG A 12 -1.35 -3.91 -7.75
C ARG A 12 -2.33 -3.22 -8.71
N ASP A 13 -3.43 -3.89 -9.07
CA ASP A 13 -4.51 -3.35 -9.91
C ASP A 13 -5.63 -2.65 -9.10
N GLY A 14 -5.52 -2.64 -7.78
CA GLY A 14 -6.43 -2.02 -6.85
C GLY A 14 -7.67 -2.84 -6.51
N ILE A 15 -7.81 -4.05 -7.05
CA ILE A 15 -8.99 -4.91 -6.87
C ILE A 15 -8.59 -6.32 -6.43
N GLY A 16 -7.66 -6.95 -7.15
CA GLY A 16 -7.38 -8.37 -7.03
C GLY A 16 -8.47 -9.27 -7.63
N ALA A 17 -8.28 -10.59 -7.52
CA ALA A 17 -9.24 -11.57 -8.05
C ALA A 17 -9.25 -12.88 -7.24
N GLY A 18 -10.44 -13.46 -7.06
CA GLY A 18 -10.59 -14.74 -6.36
C GLY A 18 -10.06 -14.68 -4.92
N GLY A 19 -9.16 -15.59 -4.58
CA GLY A 19 -8.50 -15.63 -3.26
C GLY A 19 -7.55 -14.46 -2.98
N ASP A 20 -7.15 -13.71 -4.02
CA ASP A 20 -6.14 -12.64 -3.95
C ASP A 20 -6.80 -11.26 -4.06
N THR A 21 -7.98 -11.08 -3.46
CA THR A 21 -8.69 -9.79 -3.47
C THR A 21 -7.97 -8.80 -2.56
N ASP A 22 -7.72 -7.57 -3.04
CA ASP A 22 -7.10 -6.54 -2.21
C ASP A 22 -8.06 -6.12 -1.07
N PRO A 23 -7.68 -6.26 0.21
CA PRO A 23 -8.57 -5.97 1.33
C PRO A 23 -8.89 -4.47 1.50
N ALA A 24 -8.17 -3.57 0.83
CA ALA A 24 -8.50 -2.15 0.78
C ALA A 24 -9.63 -1.84 -0.22
N TYR A 25 -9.83 -2.67 -1.25
CA TYR A 25 -10.82 -2.43 -2.30
C TYR A 25 -12.26 -2.25 -1.79
N PRO A 26 -12.77 -3.10 -0.86
CA PRO A 26 -14.12 -2.92 -0.30
C PRO A 26 -14.30 -1.57 0.44
N LEU A 27 -13.24 -0.99 0.99
CA LEU A 27 -13.30 0.31 1.67
C LEU A 27 -13.45 1.46 0.67
N PHE A 28 -12.72 1.39 -0.45
CA PHE A 28 -12.89 2.32 -1.55
C PHE A 28 -14.30 2.22 -2.13
N ALA A 29 -14.82 1.00 -2.32
CA ALA A 29 -16.19 0.76 -2.76
C ALA A 29 -17.25 1.29 -1.77
N ALA A 30 -16.94 1.33 -0.48
CA ALA A 30 -17.76 1.94 0.57
C ALA A 30 -17.63 3.48 0.64
N GLY A 31 -16.90 4.11 -0.27
CA GLY A 31 -16.77 5.57 -0.40
C GLY A 31 -15.63 6.19 0.40
N TYR A 32 -14.72 5.39 0.94
CA TYR A 32 -13.51 5.93 1.57
C TYR A 32 -12.61 6.55 0.50
N GLY A 33 -11.97 7.67 0.84
CA GLY A 33 -10.98 8.30 -0.04
C GLY A 33 -9.56 7.81 0.28
N GLY A 34 -8.57 8.34 -0.43
CA GLY A 34 -7.17 8.14 -0.10
C GLY A 34 -6.32 7.79 -1.30
N ILE A 35 -5.27 6.99 -1.08
CA ILE A 35 -4.31 6.62 -2.12
C ILE A 35 -4.14 5.11 -2.23
N ALA A 36 -3.83 4.68 -3.44
CA ALA A 36 -3.40 3.34 -3.76
C ALA A 36 -2.03 3.43 -4.46
N VAL A 37 -1.00 2.83 -3.87
CA VAL A 37 0.40 2.97 -4.29
C VAL A 37 0.93 1.64 -4.77
N GLU A 38 1.51 1.62 -5.96
CA GLU A 38 2.06 0.42 -6.59
C GLU A 38 3.49 0.67 -7.09
N GLY A 39 4.41 -0.27 -6.82
CA GLY A 39 5.82 -0.15 -7.18
C GLY A 39 6.13 -0.55 -8.62
N ASP A 40 5.35 -1.45 -9.20
CA ASP A 40 5.50 -1.97 -10.56
C ASP A 40 4.65 -1.14 -11.54
N ALA A 41 5.34 -0.36 -12.38
CA ALA A 41 4.72 0.54 -13.33
C ALA A 41 3.83 -0.15 -14.38
N SER A 42 3.97 -1.47 -14.57
CA SER A 42 3.10 -2.23 -15.48
C SER A 42 1.63 -2.25 -15.03
N TYR A 43 1.36 -2.06 -13.74
CA TYR A 43 -0.01 -2.00 -13.20
C TYR A 43 -0.68 -0.63 -13.34
N ARG A 44 0.05 0.42 -13.76
CA ARG A 44 -0.49 1.79 -13.85
C ARG A 44 -1.87 1.86 -14.47
N SER A 45 -2.01 1.34 -15.69
CA SER A 45 -3.25 1.47 -16.45
C SER A 45 -4.42 0.73 -15.77
N ALA A 46 -4.14 -0.43 -15.19
CA ALA A 46 -5.14 -1.21 -14.47
C ALA A 46 -5.57 -0.50 -13.19
N LEU A 47 -4.61 -0.04 -12.37
CA LEU A 47 -4.87 0.66 -11.13
C LEU A 47 -5.66 1.97 -11.34
N GLU A 48 -5.29 2.75 -12.36
CA GLU A 48 -6.00 3.96 -12.74
C GLU A 48 -7.44 3.65 -13.18
N ALA A 49 -7.64 2.63 -14.02
CA ALA A 49 -8.97 2.22 -14.47
C ALA A 49 -9.87 1.76 -13.31
N SER A 50 -9.29 1.03 -12.34
CA SER A 50 -10.01 0.43 -11.22
C SER A 50 -10.44 1.42 -10.15
N LEU A 51 -9.66 2.48 -9.90
CA LEU A 51 -9.82 3.30 -8.69
C LEU A 51 -10.05 4.80 -8.95
N LEU A 52 -9.53 5.35 -10.05
CA LEU A 52 -9.55 6.80 -10.28
C LEU A 52 -10.97 7.32 -10.56
N LEU A 53 -11.68 6.66 -11.49
CA LEU A 53 -13.02 7.08 -11.93
C LEU A 53 -14.17 6.59 -11.02
N PRO A 54 -14.18 5.35 -10.50
CA PRO A 54 -15.30 4.89 -9.69
C PRO A 54 -15.29 5.44 -8.25
N TYR A 55 -14.11 5.75 -7.68
CA TYR A 55 -14.00 6.07 -6.24
C TYR A 55 -13.28 7.39 -5.93
N ALA A 56 -12.70 8.06 -6.94
CA ALA A 56 -11.85 9.24 -6.77
C ALA A 56 -10.73 9.02 -5.74
N VAL A 57 -10.14 7.82 -5.80
CA VAL A 57 -8.93 7.41 -5.08
C VAL A 57 -7.74 7.77 -5.97
N LEU A 58 -6.65 8.25 -5.38
CA LEU A 58 -5.46 8.64 -6.14
C LEU A 58 -4.55 7.42 -6.36
N PRO A 59 -4.41 6.92 -7.59
CA PRO A 59 -3.38 5.94 -7.93
C PRO A 59 -2.01 6.62 -7.96
N VAL A 60 -1.01 5.98 -7.37
CA VAL A 60 0.38 6.45 -7.33
C VAL A 60 1.28 5.32 -7.75
N ILE A 61 2.13 5.54 -8.74
CA ILE A 61 3.17 4.58 -9.12
C ILE A 61 4.49 5.05 -8.55
N ALA A 62 4.98 4.35 -7.53
CA ALA A 62 6.21 4.64 -6.84
C ALA A 62 6.70 3.39 -6.11
N MET A 63 8.00 3.08 -6.27
CA MET A 63 8.65 2.10 -5.41
C MET A 63 8.66 2.61 -3.98
N ILE A 64 8.07 1.84 -3.06
CA ILE A 64 7.94 2.22 -1.66
C ILE A 64 9.18 1.76 -0.91
N THR A 65 9.84 2.67 -0.21
CA THR A 65 11.01 2.40 0.62
C THR A 65 10.81 2.98 2.02
N PRO A 66 11.58 2.55 3.03
CA PRO A 66 11.52 3.14 4.37
C PRO A 66 11.80 4.65 4.38
N ASP A 67 12.58 5.13 3.41
CA ASP A 67 12.99 6.53 3.31
C ASP A 67 11.91 7.42 2.67
N ASN A 68 11.07 6.88 1.78
CA ASN A 68 10.08 7.66 1.05
C ASN A 68 8.62 7.41 1.46
N ALA A 69 8.33 6.33 2.19
CA ALA A 69 6.97 5.89 2.51
C ALA A 69 6.09 7.00 3.10
N VAL A 70 6.60 7.71 4.10
CA VAL A 70 5.87 8.82 4.75
C VAL A 70 5.70 9.99 3.79
N GLN A 71 6.71 10.27 2.96
CA GLN A 71 6.69 11.38 2.02
C GLN A 71 5.67 11.16 0.91
N ILE A 72 5.52 9.93 0.41
CA ILE A 72 4.47 9.54 -0.55
C ILE A 72 3.08 9.91 -0.02
N ILE A 73 2.79 9.61 1.25
CA ILE A 73 1.49 9.95 1.88
C ILE A 73 1.34 11.47 2.02
N LYS A 74 2.40 12.17 2.44
CA LYS A 74 2.41 13.63 2.64
C LYS A 74 2.25 14.42 1.35
N ASP A 75 2.77 13.93 0.24
CA ASP A 75 2.70 14.60 -1.07
C ASP A 75 1.41 14.29 -1.82
N ALA A 76 0.77 13.17 -1.50
CA ALA A 76 -0.50 12.81 -2.09
C ALA A 76 -1.59 13.87 -1.85
N ARG A 77 -2.34 14.16 -2.91
CA ARG A 77 -3.48 15.10 -2.88
C ARG A 77 -4.74 14.44 -3.46
N PRO A 78 -5.26 13.36 -2.86
CA PRO A 78 -6.52 12.80 -3.33
C PRO A 78 -7.61 13.87 -3.29
N ARG A 79 -8.31 14.07 -4.43
CA ARG A 79 -9.31 15.13 -4.61
C ARG A 79 -8.77 16.55 -4.37
N GLY A 80 -7.47 16.76 -4.56
CA GLY A 80 -6.81 18.06 -4.40
C GLY A 80 -6.51 18.47 -2.97
N LEU A 81 -6.75 17.59 -1.98
CA LEU A 81 -6.55 17.90 -0.56
C LEU A 81 -5.41 17.08 0.06
N PRO A 82 -4.59 17.67 0.95
CA PRO A 82 -3.57 16.93 1.70
C PRO A 82 -4.17 15.88 2.63
N ILE A 83 -3.43 14.80 2.83
CA ILE A 83 -3.75 13.77 3.83
C ILE A 83 -3.23 14.20 5.20
N HIS A 84 -4.15 14.58 6.08
CA HIS A 84 -3.84 14.94 7.48
C HIS A 84 -4.00 13.79 8.46
N GLN A 85 -4.80 12.79 8.11
CA GLN A 85 -5.07 11.60 8.92
C GLN A 85 -5.15 10.38 8.02
N VAL A 86 -4.78 9.23 8.56
CA VAL A 86 -4.94 7.93 7.91
C VAL A 86 -5.82 7.11 8.85
N ASP A 87 -6.98 6.67 8.37
CA ASP A 87 -7.92 5.86 9.17
C ASP A 87 -7.60 4.37 9.04
N VAL A 88 -7.22 3.95 7.81
CA VAL A 88 -6.81 2.59 7.50
C VAL A 88 -5.48 2.61 6.75
N PHE A 89 -4.52 1.82 7.22
CA PHE A 89 -3.26 1.58 6.51
C PHE A 89 -3.16 0.11 6.12
N LYS A 90 -2.98 -0.16 4.83
CA LYS A 90 -2.69 -1.50 4.28
C LYS A 90 -1.28 -1.49 3.70
N ILE A 91 -0.51 -2.53 3.99
CA ILE A 91 0.82 -2.75 3.41
C ILE A 91 0.97 -4.22 2.99
N ASP A 92 1.43 -4.39 1.75
CA ASP A 92 1.73 -5.66 1.10
C ASP A 92 2.64 -5.40 -0.11
N ILE A 93 3.91 -5.06 0.14
CA ILE A 93 4.85 -4.59 -0.90
C ILE A 93 5.80 -5.66 -1.41
N ASP A 94 5.52 -6.93 -1.13
CA ASP A 94 6.34 -8.09 -1.48
C ASP A 94 7.82 -7.94 -1.05
N GLY A 95 8.08 -7.47 0.17
CA GLY A 95 9.45 -7.24 0.61
C GLY A 95 9.61 -6.70 2.03
N TRP A 96 10.11 -5.47 2.12
CA TRP A 96 10.57 -4.86 3.38
C TRP A 96 9.44 -4.15 4.14
N ASP A 97 8.27 -4.78 4.18
CA ASP A 97 7.08 -4.33 4.89
C ASP A 97 7.40 -3.97 6.36
N CYS A 98 8.21 -4.83 7.01
CA CYS A 98 8.66 -4.63 8.38
C CYS A 98 9.54 -3.38 8.60
N ASP A 99 10.22 -2.88 7.55
CA ASP A 99 11.01 -1.65 7.64
C ASP A 99 10.19 -0.39 7.32
N VAL A 100 9.18 -0.51 6.47
CA VAL A 100 8.28 0.59 6.08
C VAL A 100 7.23 0.85 7.16
N LEU A 101 6.62 -0.20 7.69
CA LEU A 101 5.51 -0.10 8.63
C LEU A 101 5.82 0.80 9.86
N PRO A 102 6.95 0.64 10.57
CA PRO A 102 7.28 1.50 11.71
C PRO A 102 7.44 2.98 11.34
N LYS A 103 7.92 3.28 10.12
CA LYS A 103 8.07 4.65 9.62
C LYS A 103 6.71 5.32 9.47
N VAL A 104 5.75 4.61 8.88
CA VAL A 104 4.38 5.10 8.72
C VAL A 104 3.69 5.25 10.08
N LEU A 105 3.80 4.26 10.98
CA LEU A 105 3.19 4.31 12.31
C LEU A 105 3.77 5.39 13.23
N THR A 106 5.00 5.85 12.97
CA THR A 106 5.58 7.01 13.69
C THR A 106 4.94 8.33 13.25
N ALA A 107 4.54 8.43 11.98
CA ALA A 107 3.97 9.65 11.40
C ALA A 107 2.44 9.70 11.45
N TYR A 108 1.79 8.54 11.42
CA TYR A 108 0.34 8.38 11.37
C TYR A 108 -0.10 7.30 12.38
N GLN A 109 -1.31 7.42 12.91
CA GLN A 109 -1.88 6.50 13.90
C GLN A 109 -3.19 5.92 13.35
N PRO A 110 -3.12 5.02 12.36
CA PRO A 110 -4.33 4.44 11.77
C PRO A 110 -5.10 3.63 12.80
N ALA A 111 -6.43 3.72 12.74
CA ALA A 111 -7.33 2.95 13.61
C ALA A 111 -7.39 1.47 13.20
N LEU A 112 -7.12 1.17 11.92
CA LEU A 112 -7.03 -0.18 11.38
C LEU A 112 -5.72 -0.34 10.59
N LEU A 113 -5.00 -1.41 10.91
CA LEU A 113 -3.82 -1.84 10.17
C LEU A 113 -4.12 -3.18 9.49
N LEU A 114 -3.84 -3.25 8.19
CA LEU A 114 -3.92 -4.47 7.38
C LEU A 114 -2.51 -4.81 6.91
N VAL A 115 -2.02 -5.99 7.27
CA VAL A 115 -0.67 -6.45 6.93
C VAL A 115 -0.78 -7.86 6.38
N GLU A 116 -0.15 -8.11 5.23
CA GLU A 116 0.00 -9.47 4.75
C GLU A 116 1.02 -10.23 5.62
N TYR A 117 0.78 -11.51 5.87
CA TYR A 117 1.78 -12.37 6.50
C TYR A 117 1.97 -13.64 5.68
N ASN A 118 3.22 -14.02 5.48
CA ASN A 118 3.55 -15.23 4.75
C ASN A 118 3.52 -16.46 5.68
N ALA A 119 2.42 -17.22 5.61
CA ALA A 119 2.21 -18.41 6.42
C ALA A 119 3.19 -19.57 6.15
N LYS A 120 4.03 -19.50 5.10
CA LYS A 120 5.09 -20.49 4.83
C LYS A 120 6.17 -20.50 5.93
N PHE A 121 6.28 -19.42 6.70
CA PHE A 121 7.13 -19.31 7.88
C PHE A 121 6.26 -19.33 9.13
N PRO A 122 5.77 -20.51 9.56
CA PRO A 122 4.89 -20.59 10.70
C PRO A 122 5.65 -20.31 12.01
N PRO A 123 4.94 -19.92 13.08
CA PRO A 123 5.53 -19.86 14.42
C PRO A 123 6.26 -21.17 14.79
N PRO A 124 7.40 -21.09 15.50
CA PRO A 124 8.00 -19.90 16.12
C PRO A 124 9.00 -19.16 15.22
N LEU A 125 9.06 -19.45 13.92
CA LEU A 125 10.01 -18.79 13.02
C LEU A 125 9.64 -17.31 12.85
N LEU A 126 10.62 -16.44 13.07
CA LEU A 126 10.51 -15.02 12.77
C LEU A 126 11.40 -14.73 11.55
N MET A 127 10.77 -14.32 10.46
CA MET A 127 11.46 -13.98 9.23
C MET A 127 10.89 -12.66 8.69
N ALA A 128 11.79 -11.79 8.24
CA ALA A 128 11.46 -10.55 7.56
C ALA A 128 12.47 -10.32 6.42
N SER A 129 11.99 -9.81 5.28
CA SER A 129 12.89 -9.24 4.27
C SER A 129 13.26 -7.83 4.71
N VAL A 130 14.54 -7.48 4.58
CA VAL A 130 15.07 -6.19 5.02
C VAL A 130 15.42 -5.36 3.80
N TYR A 131 15.08 -4.08 3.83
CA TYR A 131 15.38 -3.14 2.76
C TYR A 131 16.89 -3.04 2.54
N HIS A 132 17.29 -3.03 1.27
CA HIS A 132 18.65 -2.70 0.87
C HIS A 132 18.62 -1.51 -0.09
N PRO A 133 19.42 -0.44 0.14
CA PRO A 133 19.43 0.75 -0.73
C PRO A 133 19.75 0.48 -2.21
N HIS A 134 20.44 -0.63 -2.50
CA HIS A 134 20.75 -1.08 -3.86
C HIS A 134 19.86 -2.22 -4.34
N TYR A 135 18.67 -2.38 -3.76
CA TYR A 135 17.70 -3.36 -4.25
C TYR A 135 17.32 -3.07 -5.70
N ASP A 136 17.34 -4.11 -6.53
CA ASP A 136 16.94 -4.05 -7.94
C ASP A 136 15.61 -4.80 -8.13
N PRO A 137 14.49 -4.08 -8.33
CA PRO A 137 13.18 -4.70 -8.49
C PRO A 137 13.06 -5.57 -9.73
N SER A 138 13.92 -5.39 -10.74
CA SER A 138 13.94 -6.25 -11.94
C SER A 138 14.46 -7.66 -11.65
N ARG A 139 15.16 -7.84 -10.53
CA ARG A 139 15.68 -9.12 -10.05
C ARG A 139 14.82 -9.74 -8.95
N ARG A 140 13.59 -9.24 -8.78
CA ARG A 140 12.67 -9.80 -7.80
C ARG A 140 12.50 -11.31 -8.05
N SER A 141 12.46 -12.06 -6.97
CA SER A 141 12.12 -13.47 -6.99
C SER A 141 10.95 -13.66 -6.03
N HIS A 142 9.90 -14.34 -6.49
CA HIS A 142 8.70 -14.67 -5.69
C HIS A 142 8.98 -15.75 -4.62
N VAL A 143 10.14 -15.68 -3.99
CA VAL A 143 10.48 -16.58 -2.88
C VAL A 143 9.56 -16.29 -1.69
N TYR A 144 8.94 -15.10 -1.64
CA TYR A 144 8.25 -14.58 -0.47
C TYR A 144 6.80 -14.06 -0.67
N GLY A 145 6.26 -14.07 -1.89
CA GLY A 145 4.97 -13.48 -2.27
C GLY A 145 5.02 -13.11 -3.73
#